data_AF-A0A948XJE0-F1
#
_entry.id   AF-A0A948XJE0-F1
#
_cell.length_a   1.000
_cell.length_b   1.000
_cell.length_c   1.000
_cell.angle_alpha   90.00
_cell.angle_beta   90.00
_cell.angle_gamma   90.00
#
_symmetry.space_group_name_H-M   'P 1'
#
loop_
_entity.id
_entity.type
_entity.pdbx_description
1 polymer ?
#
loop_
_entity_poly.entity_id
_entity_poly.type
_entity_poly.pdbx_seq_one_letter_code
_entity_poly.pdbx_strand_id
1 'polypeptide(L)' 'MKSHEDLSKTVRSERMMIFEMIDAACELAAKKGKHPLENGCNCISCVNKRKRLFEKPEKNWKFSI' A
#
# COMPACT_ATOMS: atom_id res chain seq x y z
N MET A 1 27.67 -20.30 3.92
CA MET A 1 27.23 -19.05 4.57
C MET A 1 27.36 -17.94 3.53
N LYS A 2 26.27 -17.24 3.17
CA LYS A 2 26.35 -16.09 2.24
C LYS A 2 27.14 -14.96 2.93
N SER A 3 27.99 -14.26 2.17
CA SER A 3 28.76 -13.16 2.72
C SER A 3 27.84 -12.00 3.16
N HIS A 4 28.31 -11.17 4.10
CA HIS A 4 27.54 -10.01 4.58
C HIS A 4 27.17 -9.05 3.44
N GLU A 5 28.01 -8.97 2.40
CA GLU A 5 27.78 -8.15 1.22
C GLU A 5 26.67 -8.73 0.32
N ASP A 6 26.59 -10.06 0.17
CA ASP A 6 25.55 -10.75 -0.61
C ASP A 6 24.16 -10.60 0.03
N LEU A 7 24.12 -10.59 1.37
CA LEU A 7 22.88 -10.37 2.12
C LEU A 7 22.36 -8.94 1.91
N SER A 8 23.26 -7.95 1.95
CA SER A 8 22.91 -6.53 1.72
C SER A 8 22.34 -6.28 0.31
N LYS A 9 22.90 -6.95 -0.71
CA LYS A 9 22.43 -6.88 -2.11
C LYS A 9 21.06 -7.51 -2.27
N THR A 10 20.82 -8.65 -1.61
CA THR A 10 19.52 -9.34 -1.62
C THR A 10 18.42 -8.47 -1.01
N VAL A 11 18.67 -7.90 0.19
CA VAL A 11 17.72 -7.00 0.86
C VAL A 11 17.43 -5.75 0.01
N ARG A 12 18.44 -5.21 -0.69
CA ARG A 12 18.25 -4.09 -1.61
C ARG A 12 17.34 -4.48 -2.78
N SER A 13 17.56 -5.64 -3.41
CA SER A 13 16.72 -6.09 -4.53
C SER A 13 15.26 -6.35 -4.13
N GLU A 14 15.03 -6.92 -2.94
CA GLU A 14 13.68 -7.16 -2.42
C GLU A 14 12.93 -5.84 -2.19
N ARG A 15 13.62 -4.82 -1.64
CA ARG A 15 13.05 -3.48 -1.47
C ARG A 15 12.72 -2.81 -2.79
N MET A 16 13.58 -2.94 -3.80
CA MET A 16 13.32 -2.40 -5.13
C MET A 16 12.08 -3.02 -5.76
N MET A 17 11.89 -4.33 -5.63
CA MET A 17 10.68 -5.02 -6.10
C MET A 17 9.40 -4.46 -5.47
N ILE A 18 9.44 -4.13 -4.16
CA ILE A 18 8.31 -3.50 -3.47
C ILE A 18 8.01 -2.12 -4.07
N PHE A 19 9.04 -1.30 -4.30
CA PHE A 19 8.85 0.02 -4.90
C PHE A 19 8.30 -0.05 -6.33
N GLU A 20 8.84 -0.93 -7.16
CA GLU A 20 8.35 -1.15 -8.53
C GLU A 20 6.89 -1.62 -8.54
N MET A 21 6.52 -2.51 -7.61
CA MET A 21 5.13 -2.93 -7.45
C MET A 21 4.22 -1.77 -7.03
N ILE A 22 4.68 -0.91 -6.12
CA ILE A 22 3.94 0.30 -5.69
C ILE A 22 3.75 1.25 -6.86
N ASP A 23 4.79 1.51 -7.65
CA ASP A 23 4.74 2.40 -8.80
C ASP A 23 3.78 1.87 -9.87
N ALA A 24 3.89 0.58 -10.22
CA ALA A 24 2.98 -0.07 -11.17
C ALA A 24 1.53 -0.02 -10.70
N ALA A 25 1.27 -0.22 -9.40
CA ALA A 25 -0.06 -0.10 -8.83
C ALA A 25 -0.59 1.34 -8.90
N CYS A 26 0.26 2.35 -8.66
CA CYS A 26 -0.09 3.76 -8.76
C CYS A 26 -0.45 4.16 -10.20
N GLU A 27 0.36 3.75 -11.18
CA GLU A 27 0.08 3.99 -12.60
C GLU A 27 -1.24 3.35 -13.04
N LEU A 28 -1.48 2.10 -12.62
CA LEU A 28 -2.72 1.39 -12.94
C LEU A 28 -3.93 2.08 -12.31
N ALA A 29 -3.80 2.55 -11.07
CA ALA A 29 -4.85 3.30 -10.39
C ALA A 29 -5.15 4.63 -11.14
N ALA A 30 -4.11 5.35 -11.58
CA ALA A 30 -4.28 6.57 -12.36
C ALA A 30 -5.02 6.31 -13.69
N LYS A 31 -4.66 5.24 -14.41
CA LYS A 31 -5.31 4.83 -15.67
C LYS A 31 -6.78 4.43 -15.46
N LYS A 32 -7.09 3.72 -14.38
CA LYS A 32 -8.47 3.29 -14.05
C LYS A 32 -9.33 4.41 -13.49
N GLY A 33 -8.72 5.49 -12.99
CA GLY A 33 -9.42 6.63 -12.44
C GLY A 33 -10.07 6.36 -11.09
N LYS A 34 -10.98 7.26 -10.69
CA LYS A 34 -11.62 7.20 -9.37
C LYS A 34 -12.47 5.94 -9.25
N HIS A 35 -12.26 5.19 -8.17
CA HIS A 35 -13.08 4.01 -7.89
C HIS A 35 -14.54 4.41 -7.61
N PRO A 36 -15.52 3.88 -8.37
CA PRO A 36 -16.93 4.08 -8.08
C PRO A 36 -17.27 3.28 -6.82
N LEU A 37 -17.52 3.97 -5.72
CA LEU A 37 -17.69 3.35 -4.42
C LEU A 37 -19.07 2.68 -4.33
N GLU A 38 -19.08 1.36 -4.30
CA GLU A 38 -20.30 0.53 -4.31
C GLU A 38 -20.59 -0.10 -2.94
N ASN A 39 -21.88 -0.20 -2.60
CA ASN A 39 -22.31 -0.91 -1.40
C ASN A 39 -22.06 -2.42 -1.56
N GLY A 40 -21.34 -3.02 -0.61
CA GLY A 40 -21.00 -4.45 -0.63
C GLY A 40 -19.68 -4.79 -1.35
N CYS A 41 -19.02 -3.83 -2.00
CA CYS A 41 -17.71 -4.06 -2.61
C CYS A 41 -16.60 -4.19 -1.54
N ASN A 42 -15.84 -5.28 -1.60
CA ASN A 42 -14.79 -5.62 -0.62
C ASN A 42 -13.39 -5.14 -1.00
N CYS A 43 -13.27 -4.28 -2.02
CA CYS A 43 -11.98 -3.65 -2.31
C CYS A 43 -11.55 -2.71 -1.16
N ILE A 44 -10.24 -2.51 -1.01
CA ILE A 44 -9.68 -1.70 0.07
C ILE A 44 -10.24 -0.27 0.11
N SER A 45 -10.50 0.33 -1.05
CA SER A 45 -11.08 1.67 -1.17
C SER A 45 -12.51 1.74 -0.61
N CYS A 46 -13.36 0.78 -0.98
CA CYS A 46 -14.74 0.69 -0.49
C CYS A 46 -14.80 0.34 1.00
N VAL A 47 -13.96 -0.60 1.44
CA VAL A 47 -13.86 -0.99 2.86
C VAL A 47 -13.39 0.18 3.71
N ASN A 48 -12.34 0.91 3.29
CA ASN A 48 -11.84 2.07 4.02
C ASN A 48 -12.86 3.20 4.10
N LYS A 49 -13.63 3.46 3.04
CA LYS A 49 -14.74 4.43 3.09
C LYS A 49 -15.80 4.01 4.10
N ARG A 50 -16.23 2.74 4.06
CA ARG A 50 -17.21 2.21 5.03
C ARG A 50 -16.69 2.31 6.45
N LYS A 51 -15.44 1.91 6.69
CA LYS A 51 -14.79 2.04 8.00
C LYS A 51 -14.82 3.47 8.53
N ARG A 52 -14.53 4.47 7.70
CA ARG A 52 -14.58 5.90 8.08
C ARG A 52 -15.98 6.41 8.45
N LEU A 53 -17.05 5.73 8.03
CA LEU A 53 -18.41 6.06 8.44
C LEU A 53 -18.69 5.61 9.88
N PHE A 54 -18.05 4.53 10.34
CA PHE A 54 -18.24 3.97 11.67
C PHE A 54 -17.17 4.44 12.67
N GLU A 55 -15.94 4.62 12.20
CA GLU A 55 -14.80 5.06 13.00
C GLU A 55 -14.23 6.33 12.39
N LYS A 56 -14.30 7.44 13.14
CA LYS A 56 -13.59 8.66 12.74
C LYS A 56 -12.10 8.37 12.85
N PRO A 57 -11.32 8.49 11.75
CA PRO A 57 -9.89 8.27 11.82
C PRO A 57 -9.28 9.25 12.82
N GLU A 58 -8.39 8.74 13.68
CA GLU A 58 -7.64 9.59 14.59
C GLU A 58 -6.88 10.64 13.79
N LYS A 59 -7.07 11.92 14.13
CA LYS A 59 -6.38 13.03 13.45
C LYS A 59 -4.86 12.95 13.59
N ASN A 60 -4.38 12.29 14.64
CA ASN A 60 -2.98 12.25 15.04
C ASN A 60 -2.42 10.83 14.89
N TRP A 61 -2.48 10.26 13.70
CA TRP A 61 -1.70 9.05 13.44
C TRP A 61 -0.21 9.41 13.53
N LYS A 62 0.45 8.98 14.61
CA LYS A 62 1.90 9.09 14.78
C LYS A 62 2.50 7.69 14.70
N PHE A 63 3.40 7.49 13.74
CA PHE A 63 4.26 6.32 13.72
C PHE A 63 5.28 6.44 14.86
N SER A 64 5.25 5.53 15.84
CA SER A 64 6.35 5.38 16.81
C SER A 64 7.19 4.17 16.42
N ILE A 65 8.51 4.36 16.41
CA ILE A 65 9.51 3.29 16.23
C ILE A 65 9.72 2.58 17.56
#